data_AF-X0UMW2-F1
#
_entry.id   AF-X0UMW2-F1
#
_cell.length_a   1.000
_cell.length_b   1.000
_cell.length_c   1.000
_cell.angle_alpha   90.00
_cell.angle_beta   90.00
_cell.angle_gamma   90.00
#
_symmetry.space_group_name_H-M   'P 1'
#
loop_
_entity.id
_entity.type
_entity.pdbx_description
1 polymer ?
#
loop_
_entity_poly.entity_id
_entity_poly.type
_entity_poly.pdbx_seq_one_letter_code
_entity_poly.pdbx_strand_id
1 'polypeptide(L)'
;MQFAKPAFVDIDADGDPDLFVGDKDGTIRFFVNQGSAQNSRWDFASDFHDSSIGERSYPSFADIDDDGDPDLFVGNKEGRIAYFRNEGTPNSPVFVKVSDFYDSIDVGSESTPAFVDIDADSDLDLFLGKADGRLSFYRNVGTAGESSWNLVSEYYGSIDVGALSIPVFADIDADGDLDMFIGEEQGNINYYRNAGNDAVADWELISSHYNSIDVGKRSSPAFVDIDGDFDLDLFVG
;
A
#
# COMPACT_ATOMS: atom_id res chain seq x y z
N MET A 1 8.12 -14.81 10.68
CA MET A 1 8.18 -13.75 9.65
C MET A 1 9.17 -12.71 10.13
N GLN A 2 10.08 -12.26 9.28
CA GLN A 2 11.02 -11.20 9.61
C GLN A 2 10.76 -10.14 8.52
N PHE A 3 10.13 -9.01 8.88
CA PHE A 3 9.62 -7.96 7.96
C PHE A 3 8.25 -8.28 7.33
N ALA A 4 7.23 -8.49 8.16
CA ALA A 4 5.86 -8.64 7.67
C ALA A 4 5.35 -7.30 7.15
N LYS A 5 4.72 -7.29 5.97
CA LYS A 5 4.07 -6.10 5.43
C LYS A 5 2.64 -6.45 5.07
N PRO A 6 1.68 -6.15 5.95
CA PRO A 6 0.28 -6.45 5.71
C PRO A 6 -0.27 -5.53 4.63
N ALA A 7 -1.11 -6.09 3.76
CA ALA A 7 -2.00 -5.38 2.87
C ALA A 7 -3.37 -6.05 2.97
N PHE A 8 -4.41 -5.24 3.08
CA PHE A 8 -5.79 -5.71 3.15
C PHE A 8 -6.53 -5.34 1.88
N VAL A 9 -7.35 -6.25 1.39
CA VAL A 9 -8.18 -6.06 0.20
C VAL A 9 -9.31 -7.09 0.23
N ASP A 10 -10.53 -6.69 -0.11
CA ASP A 10 -11.61 -7.65 -0.39
C ASP A 10 -11.35 -8.25 -1.78
N ILE A 11 -10.50 -9.28 -1.85
CA ILE A 11 -10.06 -9.85 -3.13
C ILE A 11 -11.11 -10.78 -3.72
N ASP A 12 -12.08 -11.24 -2.92
CA ASP A 12 -13.11 -12.18 -3.37
C ASP A 12 -14.55 -11.64 -3.44
N ALA A 13 -14.70 -10.36 -3.13
CA ALA A 13 -15.92 -9.57 -3.18
C ALA A 13 -17.04 -10.14 -2.29
N ASP A 14 -16.67 -10.77 -1.17
CA ASP A 14 -17.62 -11.28 -0.18
C ASP A 14 -17.97 -10.25 0.91
N GLY A 15 -17.29 -9.10 0.90
CA GLY A 15 -17.53 -7.97 1.78
C GLY A 15 -16.70 -7.97 3.04
N ASP A 16 -15.73 -8.88 3.19
CA ASP A 16 -14.68 -8.77 4.21
C ASP A 16 -13.25 -8.72 3.65
N PRO A 17 -12.37 -7.86 4.21
CA PRO A 17 -11.00 -7.77 3.73
C PRO A 17 -10.17 -9.02 4.05
N ASP A 18 -9.50 -9.52 3.01
CA ASP A 18 -8.48 -10.56 3.08
C ASP A 18 -7.10 -9.99 3.40
N LEU A 19 -6.18 -10.85 3.86
CA LEU A 19 -4.84 -10.45 4.28
C LEU A 19 -3.75 -11.03 3.38
N PHE A 20 -2.95 -10.14 2.79
CA PHE A 20 -1.71 -10.46 2.11
C PHE A 20 -0.52 -9.95 2.93
N VAL A 21 0.48 -10.82 3.15
CA VAL A 21 1.67 -10.48 3.94
C VAL A 21 2.92 -10.68 3.12
N GLY A 22 3.57 -9.58 2.76
CA GLY A 22 4.90 -9.61 2.15
C GLY A 22 5.98 -10.11 3.13
N ASP A 23 7.01 -10.77 2.61
CA ASP A 23 8.14 -11.29 3.38
C ASP A 23 9.48 -10.91 2.71
N LYS A 24 10.56 -11.09 3.46
CA LYS A 24 11.94 -10.80 3.07
C LYS A 24 12.41 -11.55 1.83
N ASP A 25 11.94 -12.77 1.61
CA ASP A 25 12.34 -13.60 0.48
C ASP A 25 11.53 -13.34 -0.80
N GLY A 26 10.62 -12.37 -0.76
CA GLY A 26 9.75 -12.02 -1.89
C GLY A 26 8.43 -12.77 -1.91
N THR A 27 8.25 -13.79 -1.06
CA THR A 27 6.97 -14.49 -0.93
C THR A 27 5.91 -13.53 -0.40
N ILE A 28 4.71 -13.63 -0.92
CA ILE A 28 3.51 -13.01 -0.36
C ILE A 28 2.65 -14.16 0.17
N ARG A 29 2.33 -14.13 1.47
CA ARG A 29 1.42 -15.10 2.07
C ARG A 29 0.01 -14.58 2.02
N PHE A 30 -0.91 -15.39 1.52
CA PHE A 30 -2.31 -15.05 1.40
C PHE A 30 -3.13 -15.80 2.46
N PHE A 31 -3.93 -15.05 3.19
CA PHE A 31 -4.89 -15.56 4.14
C PHE A 31 -6.27 -15.02 3.78
N VAL A 32 -7.22 -15.93 3.60
CA VAL A 32 -8.62 -15.57 3.32
C VAL A 32 -9.33 -15.39 4.66
N ASN A 33 -10.07 -14.29 4.79
CA ASN A 33 -11.00 -14.08 5.87
C ASN A 33 -12.24 -14.95 5.62
N GLN A 34 -12.44 -15.93 6.49
CA GLN A 34 -13.59 -16.84 6.45
C GLN A 34 -14.48 -16.58 7.67
N GLY A 35 -14.38 -15.36 8.18
CA GLY A 35 -15.03 -14.90 9.38
C GLY A 35 -16.38 -14.27 9.10
N SER A 36 -16.73 -13.35 9.96
CA SER A 36 -17.77 -12.34 9.73
C SER A 36 -17.14 -11.02 10.11
N ALA A 37 -17.70 -9.88 9.68
CA ALA A 37 -17.28 -8.56 10.15
C ALA A 37 -16.96 -8.56 11.68
N GLN A 38 -17.87 -9.01 12.54
CA GLN A 38 -17.62 -8.95 14.00
C GLN A 38 -16.65 -10.01 14.57
N ASN A 39 -16.16 -10.95 13.76
CA ASN A 39 -15.22 -12.01 14.15
C ASN A 39 -14.39 -12.47 12.94
N SER A 40 -13.35 -11.71 12.60
CA SER A 40 -12.43 -12.11 11.54
C SER A 40 -11.76 -13.46 11.85
N ARG A 41 -11.62 -14.31 10.82
CA ARG A 41 -10.92 -15.59 10.92
C ARG A 41 -10.11 -15.82 9.65
N TRP A 42 -8.82 -15.49 9.72
CA TRP A 42 -7.90 -15.73 8.62
C TRP A 42 -7.41 -17.17 8.58
N ASP A 43 -7.79 -17.87 7.51
CA ASP A 43 -7.29 -19.18 7.18
C ASP A 43 -6.20 -19.04 6.11
N PHE A 44 -5.05 -19.69 6.30
CA PHE A 44 -3.98 -19.68 5.29
C PHE A 44 -4.49 -20.32 3.99
N ALA A 45 -4.44 -19.56 2.90
CA ALA A 45 -4.91 -20.00 1.60
C ALA A 45 -3.76 -20.52 0.74
N SER A 46 -2.76 -19.67 0.48
CA SER A 46 -1.62 -20.01 -0.36
C SER A 46 -0.43 -19.06 -0.16
N ASP A 47 0.72 -19.47 -0.70
CA ASP A 47 1.85 -18.58 -0.93
C ASP A 47 1.84 -18.16 -2.41
N PHE A 48 2.00 -16.87 -2.66
CA PHE A 48 2.29 -16.32 -3.99
C PHE A 48 3.78 -15.99 -4.09
N HIS A 49 4.39 -16.43 -5.18
CA HIS A 49 5.81 -16.21 -5.45
C HIS A 49 6.06 -16.14 -6.96
N ASP A 50 6.74 -15.09 -7.41
CA ASP A 50 7.29 -14.96 -8.76
C ASP A 50 8.69 -14.36 -8.68
N SER A 51 9.60 -14.84 -9.55
CA SER A 51 11.00 -14.39 -9.56
C SER A 51 11.18 -12.89 -9.82
N SER A 52 10.21 -12.23 -10.45
CA SER A 52 10.23 -10.79 -10.72
C SER A 52 10.07 -9.93 -9.47
N ILE A 53 9.48 -10.47 -8.41
CA ILE A 53 9.29 -9.72 -7.15
C ILE A 53 10.65 -9.44 -6.50
N GLY A 54 11.60 -10.37 -6.55
CA GLY A 54 12.88 -10.23 -5.87
C GLY A 54 12.76 -10.31 -4.35
N GLU A 55 13.71 -9.71 -3.62
CA GLU A 55 13.69 -9.70 -2.15
C GLU A 55 12.80 -8.59 -1.59
N ARG A 56 12.22 -8.84 -0.40
CA ARG A 56 11.41 -7.91 0.39
C ARG A 56 10.19 -7.42 -0.37
N SER A 57 9.20 -8.28 -0.55
CA SER A 57 7.92 -7.93 -1.19
C SER A 57 7.14 -6.91 -0.36
N TYR A 58 6.68 -5.83 -0.97
CA TYR A 58 5.73 -4.87 -0.41
C TYR A 58 4.46 -4.90 -1.28
N PRO A 59 3.47 -5.77 -0.95
CA PRO A 59 2.24 -5.85 -1.71
C PRO A 59 1.39 -4.59 -1.54
N SER A 60 0.76 -4.16 -2.62
CA SER A 60 -0.23 -3.10 -2.67
C SER A 60 -1.27 -3.47 -3.74
N PHE A 61 -2.52 -3.08 -3.53
CA PHE A 61 -3.63 -3.43 -4.41
C PHE A 61 -4.28 -2.18 -4.98
N ALA A 62 -4.65 -2.25 -6.26
CA ALA A 62 -5.31 -1.17 -6.98
C ALA A 62 -6.03 -1.74 -8.20
N ASP A 63 -7.26 -1.33 -8.46
CA ASP A 63 -7.92 -1.57 -9.76
C ASP A 63 -7.37 -0.55 -10.76
N ILE A 64 -6.19 -0.82 -11.35
CA ILE A 64 -5.50 0.15 -12.21
C ILE A 64 -6.04 0.15 -13.64
N ASP A 65 -6.63 -0.97 -14.07
CA ASP A 65 -7.16 -1.15 -15.41
C ASP A 65 -8.70 -1.00 -15.49
N ASP A 66 -9.32 -0.56 -14.39
CA ASP A 66 -10.73 -0.16 -14.26
C ASP A 66 -11.68 -1.27 -14.71
N ASP A 67 -11.33 -2.52 -14.41
CA ASP A 67 -12.09 -3.72 -14.76
C ASP A 67 -12.97 -4.25 -13.62
N GLY A 68 -12.86 -3.62 -12.44
CA GLY A 68 -13.67 -3.86 -11.27
C GLY A 68 -13.09 -4.89 -10.31
N ASP A 69 -11.85 -5.33 -10.50
CA ASP A 69 -11.13 -6.15 -9.53
C ASP A 69 -9.74 -5.58 -9.13
N PRO A 70 -9.27 -5.84 -7.90
CA PRO A 70 -7.99 -5.31 -7.46
C PRO A 70 -6.81 -6.08 -8.04
N ASP A 71 -5.92 -5.36 -8.72
CA ASP A 71 -4.64 -5.89 -9.19
C ASP A 71 -3.56 -5.88 -8.11
N LEU A 72 -2.54 -6.73 -8.27
CA LEU A 72 -1.41 -6.82 -7.35
C LEU A 72 -0.17 -6.08 -7.89
N PHE A 73 0.27 -5.10 -7.12
CA PHE A 73 1.56 -4.42 -7.29
C PHE A 73 2.49 -4.82 -6.16
N VAL A 74 3.74 -5.12 -6.50
CA VAL A 74 4.73 -5.55 -5.51
C VAL A 74 6.00 -4.74 -5.64
N GLY A 75 6.21 -3.84 -4.69
CA GLY A 75 7.48 -3.16 -4.53
C GLY A 75 8.54 -4.09 -3.95
N ASN A 76 9.81 -3.79 -4.22
CA ASN A 76 10.92 -4.63 -3.77
C ASN A 76 12.17 -3.87 -3.34
N LYS A 77 13.16 -4.62 -2.83
CA LYS A 77 14.46 -4.10 -2.38
C LYS A 77 15.26 -3.38 -3.46
N GLU A 78 15.10 -3.77 -4.73
CA GLU A 78 15.79 -3.15 -5.87
C GLU A 78 15.18 -1.79 -6.26
N GLY A 79 14.09 -1.36 -5.61
CA GLY A 79 13.44 -0.09 -5.92
C GLY A 79 12.48 -0.17 -7.11
N ARG A 80 12.12 -1.39 -7.55
CA ARG A 80 11.22 -1.64 -8.68
C ARG A 80 9.89 -2.20 -8.24
N ILE A 81 8.90 -2.03 -9.10
CA ILE A 81 7.55 -2.56 -8.91
C ILE A 81 7.30 -3.66 -9.93
N ALA A 82 6.90 -4.84 -9.47
CA ALA A 82 6.30 -5.87 -10.31
C ALA A 82 4.77 -5.67 -10.31
N TYR A 83 4.13 -5.90 -11.46
CA TYR A 83 2.69 -5.76 -11.65
C TYR A 83 2.10 -7.07 -12.15
N PHE A 84 1.08 -7.55 -11.45
CA PHE A 84 0.28 -8.71 -11.79
C PHE A 84 -1.18 -8.32 -11.86
N ARG A 85 -1.79 -8.54 -13.02
CA ARG A 85 -3.21 -8.34 -13.21
C ARG A 85 -4.00 -9.49 -12.60
N ASN A 86 -5.09 -9.22 -11.93
CA ASN A 86 -6.02 -10.25 -11.53
C ASN A 86 -6.93 -10.59 -12.73
N GLU A 87 -6.70 -11.74 -13.36
CA GLU A 87 -7.57 -12.26 -14.42
C GLU A 87 -8.55 -13.32 -13.87
N GLY A 88 -8.78 -13.25 -12.56
CA GLY A 88 -9.54 -14.24 -11.82
C GLY A 88 -11.04 -14.08 -11.95
N THR A 89 -11.72 -14.68 -10.99
CA THR A 89 -13.10 -14.31 -10.65
C THR A 89 -13.09 -13.82 -9.23
N PRO A 90 -14.12 -13.09 -8.74
CA PRO A 90 -14.17 -12.67 -7.34
C PRO A 90 -13.79 -13.81 -6.39
N ASN A 91 -14.53 -14.93 -6.40
CA ASN A 91 -14.25 -16.08 -5.53
C ASN A 91 -12.96 -16.90 -5.83
N SER A 92 -12.12 -16.48 -6.77
CA SER A 92 -10.90 -17.19 -7.16
C SER A 92 -9.96 -16.25 -7.92
N PRO A 93 -9.21 -15.37 -7.23
CA PRO A 93 -8.27 -14.47 -7.87
C PRO A 93 -7.16 -15.23 -8.59
N VAL A 94 -6.71 -14.69 -9.73
CA VAL A 94 -5.64 -15.29 -10.54
C VAL A 94 -4.71 -14.19 -11.01
N PHE A 95 -3.58 -14.03 -10.31
CA PHE A 95 -2.58 -13.03 -10.67
C PHE A 95 -1.71 -13.48 -11.86
N VAL A 96 -1.82 -12.76 -12.97
CA VAL A 96 -1.04 -12.94 -14.19
C VAL A 96 -0.04 -11.80 -14.33
N LYS A 97 1.25 -12.13 -14.43
CA LYS A 97 2.30 -11.13 -14.54
C LYS A 97 2.16 -10.31 -15.83
N VAL A 98 2.05 -9.00 -15.67
CA VAL A 98 2.04 -8.03 -16.77
C VAL A 98 3.41 -7.39 -16.95
N SER A 99 4.07 -7.01 -15.85
CA SER A 99 5.40 -6.39 -15.88
C SER A 99 6.25 -6.78 -14.68
N ASP A 100 7.55 -7.00 -14.91
CA ASP A 100 8.56 -7.14 -13.85
C ASP A 100 9.24 -5.81 -13.50
N PHE A 101 9.00 -4.77 -14.28
CA PHE A 101 9.50 -3.42 -14.09
C PHE A 101 8.46 -2.41 -14.56
N TYR A 102 7.41 -2.27 -13.76
CA TYR A 102 6.23 -1.47 -14.08
C TYR A 102 6.61 -0.02 -14.40
N ASP A 103 6.19 0.41 -15.60
CA ASP A 103 6.48 1.70 -16.22
C ASP A 103 7.93 2.20 -16.15
N SER A 104 8.89 1.27 -16.02
CA SER A 104 10.32 1.60 -15.78
C SER A 104 10.56 2.50 -14.56
N ILE A 105 9.66 2.48 -13.56
CA ILE A 105 9.78 3.27 -12.34
C ILE A 105 10.78 2.61 -11.37
N ASP A 106 11.88 3.31 -11.11
CA ASP A 106 12.95 2.89 -10.21
C ASP A 106 13.25 3.99 -9.19
N VAL A 107 13.04 3.69 -7.90
CA VAL A 107 13.34 4.62 -6.79
C VAL A 107 14.69 4.35 -6.12
N GLY A 108 15.51 3.48 -6.72
CA GLY A 108 16.87 3.14 -6.33
C GLY A 108 16.95 1.96 -5.36
N SER A 109 16.26 2.02 -4.23
CA SER A 109 16.19 0.90 -3.28
C SER A 109 14.97 0.98 -2.39
N GLU A 110 14.37 -0.18 -2.12
CA GLU A 110 13.14 -0.36 -1.32
C GLU A 110 12.00 0.50 -1.84
N SER A 111 11.33 0.06 -2.92
CA SER A 111 10.08 0.68 -3.35
C SER A 111 8.92 0.15 -2.52
N THR A 112 8.13 1.04 -1.94
CA THR A 112 6.95 0.70 -1.13
C THR A 112 5.73 1.43 -1.73
N PRO A 113 5.00 0.79 -2.66
CA PRO A 113 3.91 1.43 -3.39
C PRO A 113 2.67 1.63 -2.51
N ALA A 114 2.02 2.78 -2.67
CA ALA A 114 0.69 3.07 -2.19
C ALA A 114 -0.08 3.80 -3.28
N PHE A 115 -1.25 3.26 -3.64
CA PHE A 115 -2.15 3.84 -4.63
C PHE A 115 -3.29 4.57 -3.94
N VAL A 116 -3.60 5.78 -4.38
CA VAL A 116 -4.62 6.63 -3.76
C VAL A 116 -5.11 7.69 -4.74
N ASP A 117 -6.42 7.93 -4.81
CA ASP A 117 -6.98 9.10 -5.50
C ASP A 117 -6.80 10.33 -4.58
N ILE A 118 -5.67 11.02 -4.72
CA ILE A 118 -5.30 12.14 -3.83
C ILE A 118 -5.82 13.50 -4.31
N ASP A 119 -6.22 13.60 -5.58
CA ASP A 119 -6.78 14.83 -6.16
C ASP A 119 -8.24 14.70 -6.65
N ALA A 120 -8.93 13.67 -6.16
CA ALA A 120 -10.36 13.41 -6.30
C ALA A 120 -10.84 13.40 -7.76
N ASP A 121 -9.98 12.96 -8.68
CA ASP A 121 -10.27 12.92 -10.11
C ASP A 121 -10.74 11.53 -10.60
N SER A 122 -10.90 10.60 -9.66
CA SER A 122 -11.33 9.21 -9.86
C SER A 122 -10.31 8.32 -10.55
N ASP A 123 -9.05 8.74 -10.66
CA ASP A 123 -7.93 7.84 -10.94
C ASP A 123 -7.00 7.68 -9.72
N LEU A 124 -6.26 6.58 -9.68
CA LEU A 124 -5.33 6.32 -8.58
C LEU A 124 -3.95 6.90 -8.91
N ASP A 125 -3.46 7.76 -8.02
CA ASP A 125 -2.09 8.26 -8.01
C ASP A 125 -1.14 7.31 -7.26
N LEU A 126 0.16 7.38 -7.56
CA LEU A 126 1.18 6.49 -6.99
C LEU A 126 2.17 7.23 -6.09
N PHE A 127 2.15 6.85 -4.82
CA PHE A 127 3.17 7.20 -3.84
C PHE A 127 4.16 6.05 -3.65
N LEU A 128 5.44 6.38 -3.59
CA LEU A 128 6.50 5.41 -3.39
C LEU A 128 7.39 5.83 -2.23
N GLY A 129 7.37 5.04 -1.18
CA GLY A 129 8.43 5.10 -0.18
C GLY A 129 9.70 4.42 -0.65
N LYS A 130 10.78 4.75 0.05
CA LYS A 130 12.17 4.59 -0.37
C LYS A 130 13.05 4.23 0.81
N ALA A 131 14.17 3.56 0.54
CA ALA A 131 15.17 3.22 1.57
C ALA A 131 15.75 4.44 2.30
N ASP A 132 15.80 5.60 1.65
CA ASP A 132 16.32 6.85 2.22
C ASP A 132 15.30 7.60 3.09
N GLY A 133 14.13 7.03 3.33
CA GLY A 133 13.09 7.61 4.19
C GLY A 133 12.24 8.68 3.49
N ARG A 134 12.44 8.94 2.19
CA ARG A 134 11.71 9.95 1.42
C ARG A 134 10.57 9.34 0.64
N LEU A 135 9.69 10.19 0.11
CA LEU A 135 8.62 9.80 -0.79
C LEU A 135 8.86 10.33 -2.20
N SER A 136 8.67 9.48 -3.20
CA SER A 136 8.40 9.92 -4.57
C SER A 136 6.88 9.93 -4.79
N PHE A 137 6.41 10.89 -5.60
CA PHE A 137 5.00 11.01 -5.98
C PHE A 137 4.89 11.08 -7.50
N TYR A 138 4.07 10.19 -8.05
CA TYR A 138 3.72 10.11 -9.46
C TYR A 138 2.23 10.34 -9.59
N ARG A 139 1.87 11.33 -10.41
CA ARG A 139 0.49 11.58 -10.78
C ARG A 139 0.10 10.73 -11.96
N ASN A 140 -1.02 10.03 -11.89
CA ASN A 140 -1.65 9.45 -13.04
C ASN A 140 -2.30 10.59 -13.86
N VAL A 141 -1.97 10.62 -15.15
CA VAL A 141 -2.55 11.54 -16.13
C VAL A 141 -3.13 10.78 -17.32
N GLY A 142 -3.36 9.49 -17.11
CA GLY A 142 -3.85 8.56 -18.08
C GLY A 142 -5.34 8.73 -18.33
N THR A 143 -5.96 7.67 -18.77
CA THR A 143 -7.42 7.56 -18.85
C THR A 143 -7.87 6.32 -18.10
N ALA A 144 -9.18 6.22 -17.83
CA ALA A 144 -9.78 5.00 -17.30
C ALA A 144 -9.25 3.75 -18.02
N GLY A 145 -8.69 2.83 -17.24
CA GLY A 145 -8.09 1.59 -17.72
C GLY A 145 -6.69 1.67 -18.35
N GLU A 146 -6.13 2.87 -18.50
CA GLU A 146 -4.82 3.10 -19.10
C GLU A 146 -4.04 4.17 -18.30
N SER A 147 -3.37 3.73 -17.23
CA SER A 147 -2.51 4.59 -16.40
C SER A 147 -1.36 5.23 -17.19
N SER A 148 -1.03 6.49 -16.92
CA SER A 148 0.16 7.16 -17.43
C SER A 148 0.80 8.03 -16.36
N TRP A 149 2.05 7.74 -16.00
CA TRP A 149 2.66 8.34 -14.81
C TRP A 149 3.53 9.56 -15.12
N ASN A 150 3.23 10.67 -14.46
CA ASN A 150 4.09 11.85 -14.42
C ASN A 150 4.76 11.96 -13.04
N LEU A 151 6.09 11.94 -13.02
CA LEU A 151 6.83 12.23 -11.80
C LEU A 151 6.61 13.69 -11.37
N VAL A 152 5.94 13.88 -10.24
CA VAL A 152 5.70 15.20 -9.65
C VAL A 152 6.87 15.61 -8.76
N SER A 153 7.37 14.70 -7.92
CA SER A 153 8.53 14.96 -7.06
C SER A 153 9.22 13.66 -6.63
N GLU A 154 10.55 13.66 -6.56
CA GLU A 154 11.34 12.57 -5.94
C GLU A 154 11.54 12.74 -4.42
N TYR A 155 11.10 13.89 -3.90
CA TYR A 155 11.14 14.26 -2.49
C TYR A 155 9.86 15.03 -2.15
N TYR A 156 8.74 14.32 -2.21
CA TYR A 156 7.42 14.89 -2.04
C TYR A 156 7.19 15.38 -0.60
N GLY A 157 6.51 16.52 -0.46
CA GLY A 157 6.21 17.14 0.83
C GLY A 157 7.42 17.57 1.66
N SER A 158 8.66 17.47 1.14
CA SER A 158 9.88 17.52 1.95
C SER A 158 9.87 16.54 3.13
N ILE A 159 9.21 15.38 2.95
CA ILE A 159 9.02 14.36 3.98
C ILE A 159 10.21 13.41 4.00
N ASP A 160 10.87 13.34 5.14
CA ASP A 160 12.02 12.47 5.41
C ASP A 160 11.84 11.84 6.79
N VAL A 161 11.53 10.55 6.82
CA VAL A 161 11.39 9.77 8.07
C VAL A 161 12.71 9.13 8.53
N GLY A 162 13.83 9.49 7.90
CA GLY A 162 15.19 9.06 8.25
C GLY A 162 15.67 7.85 7.46
N ALA A 163 14.94 6.72 7.53
CA ALA A 163 15.28 5.52 6.75
C ALA A 163 14.06 4.63 6.57
N LEU A 164 13.89 4.12 5.33
CA LEU A 164 12.74 3.35 4.87
C LEU A 164 11.42 4.07 5.13
N SER A 165 10.76 4.58 4.11
CA SER A 165 9.37 5.03 4.22
C SER A 165 8.44 3.94 3.71
N ILE A 166 7.37 3.64 4.44
CA ILE A 166 6.28 2.76 4.02
C ILE A 166 4.98 3.56 4.18
N PRO A 167 4.54 4.29 3.13
CA PRO A 167 3.36 5.13 3.19
C PRO A 167 2.07 4.30 3.13
N VAL A 168 1.06 4.71 3.88
CA VAL A 168 -0.34 4.29 3.75
C VAL A 168 -1.25 5.51 3.98
N PHE A 169 -2.45 5.46 3.41
CA PHE A 169 -3.41 6.56 3.46
C PHE A 169 -4.71 6.11 4.11
N ALA A 170 -5.32 6.98 4.90
CA ALA A 170 -6.55 6.72 5.62
C ALA A 170 -7.19 8.04 6.07
N ASP A 171 -8.51 8.18 5.96
CA ASP A 171 -9.25 9.29 6.58
C ASP A 171 -9.42 8.99 8.09
N ILE A 172 -8.43 9.37 8.90
CA ILE A 172 -8.38 9.02 10.33
C ILE A 172 -9.13 10.01 11.22
N ASP A 173 -9.35 11.25 10.76
CA ASP A 173 -10.07 12.28 11.51
C ASP A 173 -11.50 12.56 10.98
N ALA A 174 -11.91 11.80 9.97
CA ALA A 174 -13.25 11.77 9.37
C ALA A 174 -13.67 13.14 8.80
N ASP A 175 -12.72 13.88 8.24
CA ASP A 175 -12.97 15.18 7.61
C ASP A 175 -13.21 15.08 6.09
N GLY A 176 -13.04 13.88 5.53
CA GLY A 176 -13.33 13.54 4.14
C GLY A 176 -12.12 13.61 3.21
N ASP A 177 -10.94 13.98 3.71
CA ASP A 177 -9.69 13.81 2.98
C ASP A 177 -8.82 12.67 3.57
N LEU A 178 -7.85 12.21 2.78
CA LEU A 178 -6.98 11.12 3.20
C LEU A 178 -5.71 11.67 3.87
N ASP A 179 -5.51 11.25 5.11
CA ASP A 179 -4.29 11.47 5.85
C ASP A 179 -3.21 10.44 5.50
N MET A 180 -1.95 10.75 5.82
CA MET A 180 -0.82 9.89 5.52
C MET A 180 -0.12 9.39 6.78
N PHE A 181 0.09 8.07 6.82
CA PHE A 181 0.90 7.40 7.82
C PHE A 181 2.12 6.76 7.17
N ILE A 182 3.28 6.86 7.82
CA ILE A 182 4.53 6.34 7.27
C ILE A 182 5.23 5.50 8.35
N GLY A 183 5.28 4.20 8.09
CA GLY A 183 6.16 3.29 8.82
C GLY A 183 7.62 3.50 8.46
N GLU A 184 8.53 3.22 9.40
CA GLU A 184 9.95 3.48 9.24
C GLU A 184 10.89 2.43 9.86
N GLU A 185 12.18 2.45 9.47
CA GLU A 185 13.16 1.41 9.80
C GLU A 185 13.38 1.19 11.30
N GLN A 186 13.23 2.20 12.15
CA GLN A 186 13.33 2.15 13.61
C GLN A 186 12.05 1.67 14.30
N GLY A 187 10.95 1.44 13.56
CA GLY A 187 9.73 0.82 14.08
C GLY A 187 8.63 1.78 14.51
N ASN A 188 8.84 3.10 14.41
CA ASN A 188 7.83 4.13 14.71
C ASN A 188 6.88 4.34 13.53
N ILE A 189 5.77 5.03 13.77
CA ILE A 189 4.87 5.48 12.71
C ILE A 189 4.79 7.00 12.75
N ASN A 190 5.03 7.63 11.61
CA ASN A 190 4.84 9.06 11.42
C ASN A 190 3.42 9.30 10.91
N TYR A 191 2.74 10.30 11.45
CA TYR A 191 1.39 10.71 11.07
C TYR A 191 1.43 12.15 10.56
N TYR A 192 1.00 12.32 9.31
CA TYR A 192 0.82 13.60 8.65
C TYR A 192 -0.66 13.79 8.36
N ARG A 193 -1.24 14.86 8.90
CA ARG A 193 -2.59 15.26 8.53
C ARG A 193 -2.56 16.03 7.21
N ASN A 194 -3.50 15.75 6.31
CA ASN A 194 -3.76 16.58 5.17
C ASN A 194 -4.60 17.80 5.62
N ALA A 195 -4.04 18.99 5.48
CA ALA A 195 -4.73 20.25 5.75
C ALA A 195 -5.11 20.97 4.44
N GLY A 196 -5.05 20.24 3.33
CA GLY A 196 -5.21 20.73 1.98
C GLY A 196 -6.66 20.81 1.53
N ASN A 197 -6.90 20.42 0.29
CA ASN A 197 -8.23 20.24 -0.29
C ASN A 197 -8.16 19.16 -1.37
N ASP A 198 -9.33 18.82 -1.92
CA ASP A 198 -9.51 17.80 -2.96
C ASP A 198 -8.59 17.94 -4.17
N ALA A 199 -7.94 19.07 -4.45
CA ALA A 199 -7.02 19.19 -5.59
C ALA A 199 -5.53 19.17 -5.20
N VAL A 200 -5.20 19.53 -3.96
CA VAL A 200 -3.83 19.71 -3.49
C VAL A 200 -3.74 19.38 -2.01
N ALA A 201 -3.01 18.31 -1.70
CA ALA A 201 -2.68 17.95 -0.33
C ALA A 201 -1.69 18.93 0.32
N ASP A 202 -1.86 19.20 1.62
CA ASP A 202 -0.95 20.02 2.44
C ASP A 202 -0.60 19.28 3.74
N TRP A 203 0.60 18.70 3.79
CA TRP A 203 0.97 17.77 4.86
C TRP A 203 1.49 18.48 6.11
N GLU A 204 0.75 18.35 7.21
CA GLU A 204 1.19 18.78 8.55
C GLU A 204 1.65 17.57 9.36
N LEU A 205 2.92 17.54 9.78
CA LEU A 205 3.40 16.51 10.71
C LEU A 205 2.75 16.69 12.08
N ILE A 206 1.88 15.74 12.45
CA ILE A 206 1.22 15.71 13.76
C ILE A 206 2.04 14.91 14.78
N SER A 207 2.62 13.79 14.37
CA SER A 207 3.44 12.96 15.26
C SER A 207 4.48 12.16 14.47
N SER A 208 5.70 12.04 14.99
CA SER A 208 6.70 11.09 14.49
C SER A 208 6.69 9.75 15.24
N HIS A 209 5.81 9.62 16.23
CA HIS A 209 5.67 8.46 17.12
C HIS A 209 4.18 8.25 17.41
N TYR A 210 3.40 7.99 16.36
CA TYR A 210 1.95 7.84 16.46
C TYR A 210 1.58 6.80 17.52
N ASN A 211 0.77 7.20 18.49
CA ASN A 211 0.35 6.39 19.63
C ASN A 211 1.49 5.69 20.42
N SER A 212 2.72 6.20 20.36
CA SER A 212 3.91 5.55 20.94
C SER A 212 4.12 4.11 20.45
N ILE A 213 3.64 3.80 19.25
CA ILE A 213 3.84 2.49 18.61
C ILE A 213 5.31 2.37 18.21
N ASP A 214 5.93 1.27 18.63
CA ASP A 214 7.28 0.86 18.25
C ASP A 214 7.29 -0.67 18.12
N VAL A 215 7.42 -1.15 16.87
CA VAL A 215 7.51 -2.60 16.58
C VAL A 215 8.96 -3.10 16.53
N GLY A 216 9.91 -2.27 16.96
CA GLY A 216 11.33 -2.54 17.05
C GLY A 216 12.09 -2.20 15.77
N LYS A 217 11.61 -2.64 14.60
CA LYS A 217 12.17 -2.27 13.28
C LYS A 217 11.17 -2.40 12.16
N ARG A 218 11.24 -1.48 11.19
CA ARG A 218 10.51 -1.51 9.91
C ARG A 218 9.02 -1.70 10.12
N SER A 219 8.40 -0.79 10.86
CA SER A 219 6.95 -0.73 10.96
C SER A 219 6.35 -0.67 9.56
N SER A 220 5.36 -1.54 9.33
CA SER A 220 4.56 -1.53 8.12
C SER A 220 3.11 -1.37 8.54
N PRO A 221 2.60 -0.13 8.66
CA PRO A 221 1.20 0.11 9.02
C PRO A 221 0.28 -0.35 7.89
N ALA A 222 -0.94 -0.74 8.24
CA ALA A 222 -2.07 -0.91 7.34
C ALA A 222 -3.35 -0.55 8.10
N PHE A 223 -4.25 0.17 7.44
CA PHE A 223 -5.56 0.52 7.99
C PHE A 223 -6.65 -0.25 7.26
N VAL A 224 -7.64 -0.75 8.00
CA VAL A 224 -8.79 -1.46 7.47
C VAL A 224 -9.90 -1.43 8.51
N ASP A 225 -11.16 -1.26 8.11
CA ASP A 225 -12.30 -1.54 9.01
C ASP A 225 -12.48 -3.06 9.05
N ILE A 226 -11.94 -3.72 10.08
CA ILE A 226 -11.98 -5.19 10.15
C ILE A 226 -13.26 -5.71 10.78
N ASP A 227 -13.93 -4.91 11.60
CA ASP A 227 -15.08 -5.34 12.39
C ASP A 227 -16.46 -4.83 11.90
N GLY A 228 -16.43 -3.97 10.89
CA GLY A 228 -17.58 -3.42 10.19
C GLY A 228 -18.31 -2.35 10.98
N ASP A 229 -17.63 -1.67 11.89
CA ASP A 229 -18.20 -0.60 12.71
C ASP A 229 -17.97 0.82 12.14
N PHE A 230 -17.32 0.90 10.98
CA PHE A 230 -16.95 2.11 10.24
C PHE A 230 -15.87 2.96 10.89
N ASP A 231 -15.14 2.46 11.89
CA ASP A 231 -13.84 2.98 12.26
C ASP A 231 -12.70 2.15 11.63
N LEU A 232 -11.50 2.75 11.52
CA LEU A 232 -10.35 2.09 10.91
C LEU A 232 -9.46 1.47 11.99
N ASP A 233 -9.20 0.16 11.86
CA ASP A 233 -8.24 -0.56 12.67
C ASP A 233 -6.83 -0.44 12.11
N LEU A 234 -5.87 -0.20 13.00
CA LEU A 234 -4.44 -0.17 12.66
C LEU A 234 -3.78 -1.52 12.92
N PHE A 235 -3.27 -2.13 11.84
CA PHE A 235 -2.37 -3.28 11.88
C PHE A 235 -0.94 -2.83 11.62
N VAL A 236 0.03 -3.41 12.34
CA VAL A 236 1.45 -3.09 12.15
C VAL A 236 2.27 -4.37 12.10
N GLY A 237 2.98 -4.57 10.99
CA GLY A 237 3.90 -5.70 10.75
C GLY A 237 5.33 -5.48 11.22
#